data_AF-A0A940SG52-F1
#
_entry.id   AF-A0A940SG52-F1
#
_cell.length_a   1.000
_cell.length_b   1.000
_cell.length_c   1.000
_cell.angle_alpha   90.00
_cell.angle_beta   90.00
_cell.angle_gamma   90.00
#
_symmetry.space_group_name_H-M   'P 1'
#
loop_
_entity.id
_entity.type
_entity.pdbx_description
1 polymer ?
#
loop_
_entity_poly.entity_id
_entity_poly.type
_entity_poly.pdbx_seq_one_letter_code
_entity_poly.pdbx_strand_id
1 'polypeptide(L)'
;MNAVAGTEVIEQALIGLCGALAVFLSQDSRLGWRRWACIFGLVAQPFWFDMAWRAHQYGVLALSLVYTASWARGLAAHWLMRRED
;
A
#
# COMPACT_ATOMS: atom_id res chain seq x y z
N MET A 1 23.40 -15.43 -8.75
CA MET A 1 23.54 -14.39 -7.69
C MET A 1 23.03 -13.01 -8.13
N ASN A 2 23.00 -12.66 -9.42
CA ASN A 2 22.57 -11.32 -9.87
C ASN A 2 21.04 -11.11 -10.01
N ALA A 3 20.28 -12.16 -10.27
CA ALA A 3 18.83 -12.02 -10.50
C ALA A 3 18.04 -11.73 -9.22
N VAL A 4 18.39 -12.36 -8.10
CA VAL A 4 17.70 -12.20 -6.80
C VAL A 4 17.87 -10.78 -6.27
N ALA A 5 19.09 -10.24 -6.31
CA ALA A 5 19.38 -8.86 -5.94
C ALA A 5 18.63 -7.84 -6.82
N GLY A 6 18.47 -8.14 -8.12
CA GLY A 6 17.66 -7.31 -9.02
C GLY A 6 16.18 -7.27 -8.64
N THR A 7 15.60 -8.42 -8.26
CA THR A 7 14.20 -8.49 -7.81
C THR A 7 13.97 -7.73 -6.51
N GLU A 8 14.86 -7.85 -5.53
CA GLU A 8 14.75 -7.14 -4.24
C GLU A 8 14.76 -5.61 -4.40
N VAL A 9 15.61 -5.08 -5.29
CA VAL A 9 15.63 -3.63 -5.58
C VAL A 9 14.31 -3.18 -6.22
N ILE A 10 13.74 -3.99 -7.11
CA ILE A 10 12.44 -3.69 -7.74
C ILE A 10 11.32 -3.71 -6.70
N GLU A 11 11.30 -4.69 -5.80
CA GLU A 11 10.32 -4.79 -4.72
C GLU A 11 10.40 -3.59 -3.78
N GLN A 12 11.61 -3.20 -3.34
CA GLN A 12 11.80 -2.02 -2.49
C GLN A 12 11.43 -0.73 -3.20
N ALA A 13 11.73 -0.60 -4.50
CA ALA A 13 11.31 0.54 -5.30
C ALA A 13 9.78 0.61 -5.43
N LEU A 14 9.11 -0.51 -5.68
CA LEU A 14 7.65 -0.59 -5.74
C LEU A 14 7.03 -0.24 -4.38
N ILE A 15 7.54 -0.82 -3.29
CA ILE A 15 7.12 -0.51 -1.92
C ILE A 15 7.27 1.00 -1.64
N GLY A 16 8.43 1.57 -1.93
CA GLY A 16 8.74 2.97 -1.68
C GLY A 16 7.89 3.92 -2.52
N LEU A 17 7.82 3.69 -3.84
CA LEU A 17 7.07 4.54 -4.77
C LEU A 17 5.56 4.43 -4.53
N CYS A 18 5.01 3.21 -4.47
CA CYS A 18 3.57 3.02 -4.23
C CYS A 18 3.17 3.48 -2.82
N GLY A 19 4.01 3.21 -1.80
CA GLY A 19 3.78 3.67 -0.44
C GLY A 19 3.82 5.20 -0.32
N ALA A 20 4.84 5.86 -0.89
CA ALA A 20 4.96 7.31 -0.88
C ALA A 20 3.82 7.98 -1.66
N LEU A 21 3.46 7.46 -2.84
CA LEU A 21 2.33 7.96 -3.62
C LEU A 21 1.01 7.77 -2.87
N ALA A 22 0.82 6.63 -2.19
CA ALA A 22 -0.37 6.41 -1.37
C ALA A 22 -0.48 7.44 -0.25
N VAL A 23 0.60 7.69 0.49
CA VAL A 23 0.61 8.70 1.56
C VAL A 23 0.39 10.10 0.98
N PHE A 24 1.09 10.47 -0.09
CA PHE A 24 0.97 11.78 -0.72
C PHE A 24 -0.46 12.06 -1.20
N LEU A 25 -1.04 11.11 -1.95
CA LEU A 25 -2.42 11.21 -2.43
C LEU A 25 -3.44 11.19 -1.28
N SER A 26 -3.14 10.52 -0.16
CA SER A 26 -4.04 10.48 0.99
C SER A 26 -4.21 11.86 1.66
N GLN A 27 -3.22 12.74 1.51
CA GLN A 27 -3.22 14.10 2.06
C GLN A 27 -3.81 15.13 1.08
N ASP A 28 -4.14 14.73 -0.16
CA ASP A 28 -4.73 15.63 -1.14
C ASP A 28 -6.17 16.01 -0.74
N SER A 29 -6.50 17.30 -0.85
CA SER A 29 -7.82 17.83 -0.52
C SER A 29 -8.91 17.42 -1.51
N ARG A 30 -8.52 17.00 -2.73
CA ARG A 30 -9.44 16.58 -3.79
C ARG A 30 -9.82 15.11 -3.60
N LEU A 31 -11.11 14.88 -3.34
CA LEU A 31 -11.67 13.53 -3.15
C LEU A 31 -11.34 12.57 -4.31
N GLY A 32 -11.30 13.10 -5.54
CA GLY A 32 -11.00 12.33 -6.76
C GLY A 32 -9.55 11.83 -6.85
N TRP A 33 -8.59 12.50 -6.21
CA TRP A 33 -7.19 12.06 -6.10
C TRP A 33 -6.98 11.19 -4.86
N ARG A 34 -7.63 11.54 -3.75
CA ARG A 34 -7.55 10.80 -2.48
C ARG A 34 -7.99 9.33 -2.59
N ARG A 35 -8.96 9.02 -3.46
CA ARG A 35 -9.41 7.63 -3.70
C ARG A 35 -8.31 6.74 -4.31
N TRP A 36 -7.37 7.31 -5.06
CA TRP A 36 -6.27 6.56 -5.66
C TRP A 36 -5.22 6.16 -4.63
N ALA A 37 -5.09 6.92 -3.54
CA ALA A 37 -4.23 6.57 -2.41
C ALA A 37 -4.49 5.14 -1.90
N CYS A 38 -5.77 4.76 -1.82
CA CYS A 38 -6.16 3.44 -1.34
C CYS A 38 -5.73 2.31 -2.28
N ILE A 39 -5.76 2.56 -3.59
CA ILE A 39 -5.34 1.59 -4.60
C ILE A 39 -3.83 1.40 -4.53
N PHE A 40 -3.05 2.50 -4.55
CA PHE A 40 -1.59 2.43 -4.42
C PHE A 40 -1.16 1.81 -3.09
N GLY A 41 -1.87 2.14 -2.01
CA GLY A 41 -1.65 1.59 -0.68
C GLY A 41 -1.84 0.08 -0.64
N LEU A 42 -2.93 -0.44 -1.25
CA LEU A 42 -3.21 -1.87 -1.35
C LEU A 42 -2.23 -2.61 -2.25
N VAL A 43 -1.85 -2.03 -3.39
CA VAL A 43 -0.86 -2.63 -4.31
C VAL A 43 0.50 -2.78 -3.65
N ALA A 44 0.87 -1.87 -2.74
CA ALA A 44 2.13 -1.98 -1.98
C ALA A 44 2.11 -3.10 -0.92
N GLN A 45 0.93 -3.51 -0.41
CA GLN A 45 0.85 -4.45 0.72
C GLN A 45 1.37 -5.87 0.43
N PRO A 46 1.09 -6.51 -0.73
CA PRO A 46 1.66 -7.81 -1.07
C PRO A 46 3.19 -7.82 -1.02
N PHE A 47 3.83 -6.75 -1.49
CA PHE A 47 5.28 -6.62 -1.47
C PHE A 47 5.81 -6.43 -0.05
N TRP A 48 5.15 -5.59 0.77
CA TRP A 48 5.48 -5.47 2.20
C TRP A 48 5.35 -6.80 2.94
N PHE A 49 4.30 -7.58 2.63
CA PHE A 49 4.05 -8.87 3.26
C PHE A 49 5.11 -9.91 2.87
N ASP A 50 5.40 -10.08 1.58
CA ASP A 50 6.39 -11.04 1.10
C ASP A 50 7.80 -10.72 1.62
N MET A 51 8.19 -9.43 1.59
CA MET A 51 9.46 -8.96 2.13
C MET A 51 9.56 -9.20 3.64
N ALA A 52 8.53 -8.82 4.41
CA ALA A 52 8.53 -9.00 5.87
C ALA A 52 8.51 -10.47 6.28
N TRP A 53 7.82 -11.33 5.51
CA TRP A 53 7.79 -12.77 5.73
C TRP A 53 9.17 -13.39 5.51
N ARG A 54 9.85 -13.08 4.40
CA ARG A 54 11.20 -13.56 4.10
C ARG A 54 12.24 -13.05 5.09
N ALA A 55 12.10 -11.80 5.53
CA ALA A 55 13.00 -11.18 6.51
C ALA A 55 12.70 -11.58 7.96
N HIS A 56 11.69 -12.44 8.21
CA HIS A 56 11.22 -12.81 9.55
C HIS A 56 10.85 -11.61 10.44
N GLN A 57 10.42 -10.49 9.84
CA GLN A 57 10.05 -9.26 10.53
C GLN A 57 8.56 -9.25 10.88
N TYR A 58 8.18 -10.01 11.90
CA TYR A 58 6.78 -10.17 12.29
C TYR A 58 6.08 -8.86 12.69
N GLY A 59 6.82 -7.88 13.22
CA GLY A 59 6.26 -6.54 13.51
C GLY A 59 5.82 -5.81 12.24
N VAL A 60 6.61 -5.91 11.16
CA VAL A 60 6.27 -5.34 9.86
C VAL A 60 5.13 -6.12 9.20
N LEU A 61 5.10 -7.44 9.38
CA LEU A 61 4.00 -8.29 8.90
C LEU A 61 2.66 -7.91 9.56
N ALA A 62 2.65 -7.63 10.86
CA ALA A 62 1.47 -7.15 11.55
C ALA A 62 1.04 -5.77 11.03
N LEU A 63 2.00 -4.86 10.80
CA LEU A 63 1.74 -3.54 10.22
C LEU A 63 1.16 -3.64 8.81
N SER A 64 1.66 -4.54 7.95
CA SER A 64 1.13 -4.70 6.59
C SER A 64 -0.33 -5.16 6.61
N LEU A 65 -0.73 -6.01 7.56
CA LEU A 65 -2.13 -6.39 7.73
C LEU A 65 -3.00 -5.20 8.18
N VAL A 66 -2.55 -4.41 9.15
CA VAL A 66 -3.26 -3.21 9.62
C VAL A 66 -3.38 -2.18 8.49
N TYR A 67 -2.33 -1.98 7.71
CA TYR A 67 -2.34 -1.08 6.56
C TYR A 67 -3.25 -1.59 5.45
N THR A 68 -3.24 -2.89 5.16
CA THR A 68 -4.19 -3.52 4.23
C THR A 68 -5.63 -3.22 4.66
N ALA A 69 -5.96 -3.43 5.93
CA ALA A 69 -7.30 -3.14 6.46
C ALA A 69 -7.65 -1.64 6.37
N SER A 70 -6.69 -0.76 6.66
CA SER A 70 -6.87 0.69 6.61
C SER A 70 -7.13 1.20 5.19
N TRP A 71 -6.35 0.72 4.21
CA TRP A 71 -6.54 1.07 2.81
C TRP A 71 -7.81 0.43 2.21
N ALA A 72 -8.15 -0.81 2.60
CA ALA A 72 -9.41 -1.44 2.22
C ALA A 72 -10.63 -0.67 2.76
N ARG A 73 -10.56 -0.19 4.01
CA ARG A 73 -11.58 0.68 4.60
C ARG A 73 -11.68 2.01 3.84
N GLY A 74 -10.55 2.62 3.49
CA GLY A 74 -10.52 3.84 2.67
C GLY A 74 -11.12 3.63 1.28
N LEU A 75 -10.82 2.49 0.64
CA LEU A 75 -11.39 2.10 -0.64
C LEU A 75 -12.91 1.92 -0.53
N ALA A 76 -13.40 1.21 0.48
CA ALA A 76 -14.82 1.04 0.73
C ALA A 76 -15.52 2.39 1.02
N ALA A 77 -14.91 3.28 1.80
CA ALA A 77 -15.47 4.60 2.08
C ALA A 77 -15.53 5.51 0.84
N HIS A 78 -14.57 5.40 -0.07
CA HIS A 78 -14.49 6.23 -1.27
C HIS A 78 -15.26 5.68 -2.48
N TRP A 79 -15.44 4.35 -2.57
CA TRP A 79 -16.04 3.69 -3.74
C TRP A 79 -17.34 2.94 -3.44
N LEU A 80 -17.52 2.44 -2.22
CA LEU A 80 -18.69 1.62 -1.85
C LEU A 80 -19.76 2.45 -1.12
N MET A 81 -19.33 3.38 -0.25
CA MET A 81 -20.20 4.39 0.33
C MET A 81 -20.33 5.57 -0.65
N ARG A 82 -21.09 5.36 -1.73
CA ARG A 82 -21.73 6.48 -2.42
C ARG A 82 -22.62 7.15 -1.38
N ARG A 83 -22.19 8.30 -0.84
CA ARG A 83 -23.10 9.18 -0.12
C ARG A 83 -24.18 9.53 -1.13
N GLU A 84 -25.38 9.00 -0.92
CA GLU A 84 -26.59 9.55 -1.52
C GLU A 84 -26.67 11.01 -1.06
N ASP A 85 -26.42 11.92 -2.00
CA ASP A 85 -26.82 13.32 -1.87
C ASP A 85 -28.30 13.45 -2.25
#